data_AF-A0A841YBQ9-F1
#
_entry.id   AF-A0A841YBQ9-F1
#
_cell.length_a   1.000
_cell.length_b   1.000
_cell.length_c   1.000
_cell.angle_alpha   90.00
_cell.angle_beta   90.00
_cell.angle_gamma   90.00
#
_symmetry.space_group_name_H-M   'P 1'
#
loop_
_entity.id
_entity.type
_entity.pdbx_description
1 polymer ?
#
loop_
_entity_poly.entity_id
_entity_poly.type
_entity_poly.pdbx_seq_one_letter_code
_entity_poly.pdbx_strand_id
1 'polypeptide(L)'
;MIPENDELNTLSMNILVHAGNAREFFVRALSELEKKKFDEAKEKIQKAKEEVVIAHGLQTETLQKEASGEQVRYSTLFCHAQDTLMTAQSEILIGEHLVKLFESLTEK
;
A
#
# COMPACT_ATOMS: atom_id res chain seq x y z
N MET A 1 30.92 -6.06 -2.08
CA MET A 1 30.20 -4.90 -2.63
C MET A 1 29.04 -5.48 -3.42
N ILE A 2 27.81 -5.27 -2.96
CA ILE A 2 26.61 -5.78 -3.65
C ILE A 2 26.42 -4.86 -4.88
N PRO A 3 26.12 -5.40 -6.08
CA PRO A 3 25.80 -4.56 -7.23
C PRO A 3 24.61 -3.65 -6.90
N GLU A 4 24.67 -2.37 -7.26
CA GLU A 4 23.61 -1.37 -7.05
C GLU A 4 22.22 -1.85 -7.57
N ASN A 5 22.21 -2.69 -8.60
CA ASN A 5 21.00 -3.31 -9.14
C ASN A 5 20.31 -4.27 -8.14
N ASP A 6 21.08 -4.93 -7.27
CA ASP A 6 20.55 -5.86 -6.28
C ASP A 6 19.94 -5.12 -5.07
N GLU A 7 20.43 -3.92 -4.75
CA GLU A 7 19.84 -3.06 -3.71
C GLU A 7 18.47 -2.54 -4.14
N LEU A 8 18.36 -1.98 -5.36
CA LEU A 8 17.08 -1.52 -5.90
C LEU A 8 16.08 -2.67 -6.08
N ASN A 9 16.54 -3.87 -6.47
CA ASN A 9 15.70 -5.05 -6.53
C ASN A 9 15.19 -5.48 -5.15
N THR A 10 16.06 -5.49 -4.14
CA THR A 10 15.68 -5.84 -2.76
C THR A 10 14.66 -4.83 -2.21
N LEU A 11 14.89 -3.54 -2.42
CA LEU A 11 13.94 -2.48 -2.08
C LEU A 11 12.59 -2.70 -2.77
N SER A 12 12.60 -2.97 -4.08
CA SER A 12 11.38 -3.21 -4.86
C SER A 12 10.60 -4.41 -4.35
N MET A 13 11.28 -5.51 -3.98
CA MET A 13 10.65 -6.67 -3.39
C MET A 13 10.04 -6.36 -2.02
N ASN A 14 10.72 -5.56 -1.18
CA ASN A 14 10.16 -5.12 0.10
C ASN A 14 8.89 -4.28 -0.09
N ILE A 15 8.89 -3.34 -1.05
CA ILE A 15 7.70 -2.57 -1.41
C ILE A 15 6.57 -3.50 -1.86
N LEU A 16 6.86 -4.48 -2.72
CA LEU A 16 5.86 -5.45 -3.21
C LEU A 16 5.27 -6.31 -2.08
N VAL A 17 6.08 -6.77 -1.13
CA VAL A 17 5.61 -7.54 0.02
C VAL A 17 4.63 -6.73 0.86
N HIS A 18 5.01 -5.51 1.24
CA HIS A 18 4.14 -4.65 2.05
C HIS A 18 2.89 -4.21 1.27
N ALA A 19 3.00 -3.88 -0.01
CA ALA A 19 1.84 -3.58 -0.85
C ALA A 19 0.91 -4.79 -1.00
N GLY A 20 1.46 -6.01 -1.11
CA GLY A 20 0.70 -7.26 -1.13
C GLY A 20 -0.05 -7.51 0.18
N ASN A 21 0.62 -7.36 1.32
CA ASN A 21 0.00 -7.46 2.65
C ASN A 21 -1.12 -6.43 2.82
N ALA A 22 -0.89 -5.18 2.40
CA ALA A 22 -1.90 -4.13 2.44
C ALA A 22 -3.15 -4.52 1.66
N ARG A 23 -3.00 -5.03 0.42
CA ARG A 23 -4.13 -5.52 -0.37
C ARG A 23 -4.83 -6.72 0.27
N GLU A 24 -4.09 -7.64 0.89
CA GLU A 24 -4.69 -8.77 1.60
C GLU A 24 -5.56 -8.30 2.77
N PHE A 25 -5.05 -7.40 3.62
CA PHE A 25 -5.83 -6.80 4.71
C PHE A 25 -7.05 -6.06 4.17
N PHE A 26 -6.88 -5.31 3.08
CA PHE A 26 -7.96 -4.55 2.46
C PHE A 26 -9.08 -5.45 1.92
N VAL A 27 -8.75 -6.53 1.18
CA VAL A 27 -9.74 -7.50 0.69
C VAL A 27 -10.50 -8.13 1.85
N ARG A 28 -9.80 -8.49 2.94
CA ARG A 28 -10.46 -8.99 4.16
C ARG A 28 -11.37 -7.94 4.79
N ALA A 29 -11.02 -6.65 4.74
CA ALA A 29 -11.86 -5.58 5.24
C ALA A 29 -13.17 -5.46 4.43
N LEU A 30 -13.10 -5.54 3.10
CA LEU A 30 -14.27 -5.56 2.22
C LEU A 30 -15.19 -6.73 2.56
N SER A 31 -14.64 -7.93 2.79
CA SER A 31 -15.44 -9.09 3.19
C SER A 31 -16.15 -8.93 4.54
N GLU A 32 -15.56 -8.21 5.51
CA GLU A 32 -16.26 -7.91 6.77
C GLU A 32 -17.28 -6.77 6.59
N LEU A 33 -16.99 -5.79 5.74
CA LEU A 33 -17.93 -4.73 5.37
C LEU A 33 -19.21 -5.28 4.73
N GLU A 34 -19.09 -6.25 3.82
CA GLU A 34 -20.23 -6.95 3.20
C GLU A 34 -21.11 -7.66 4.24
N LYS A 35 -20.52 -8.09 5.36
CA LYS A 35 -21.22 -8.72 6.50
C LYS A 35 -21.75 -7.69 7.51
N LYS A 36 -21.62 -6.38 7.22
CA LYS A 36 -21.97 -5.26 8.12
C LYS A 36 -21.20 -5.26 9.45
N LYS A 37 -20.00 -5.83 9.44
CA LYS A 37 -19.09 -5.85 10.59
C LYS A 37 -18.11 -4.69 10.50
N PHE A 38 -18.63 -3.50 10.82
CA PHE A 38 -17.94 -2.25 10.52
C PHE A 38 -16.68 -2.04 11.34
N ASP A 39 -16.68 -2.44 12.61
CA ASP A 39 -15.49 -2.31 13.48
C ASP A 39 -14.35 -3.20 12.99
N GLU A 40 -14.65 -4.46 12.62
CA GLU A 40 -13.66 -5.38 12.07
C GLU A 40 -13.15 -4.93 10.69
N ALA A 41 -14.02 -4.35 9.86
CA ALA A 41 -13.61 -3.75 8.59
C ALA A 41 -12.65 -2.56 8.80
N LYS A 42 -12.95 -1.67 9.76
CA LYS A 42 -12.09 -0.55 10.13
C LYS A 42 -10.74 -1.00 10.67
N GLU A 43 -10.72 -2.02 11.53
CA GLU A 43 -9.46 -2.59 12.06
C GLU A 43 -8.57 -3.13 10.93
N LYS A 44 -9.17 -3.82 9.96
CA LYS A 44 -8.43 -4.37 8.81
C LYS A 44 -7.94 -3.29 7.85
N ILE A 45 -8.73 -2.25 7.60
CA ILE A 45 -8.29 -1.07 6.85
C ILE A 45 -7.10 -0.40 7.54
N GLN A 46 -7.14 -0.28 8.87
CA GLN A 46 -6.04 0.31 9.62
C GLN A 46 -4.74 -0.51 9.47
N LYS A 47 -4.83 -1.84 9.55
CA LYS A 47 -3.68 -2.73 9.25
C LYS A 47 -3.17 -2.59 7.81
N ALA A 48 -4.08 -2.46 6.84
CA ALA A 48 -3.70 -2.20 5.46
C ALA A 48 -2.92 -0.88 5.29
N LYS A 49 -3.34 0.16 6.02
CA LYS A 49 -2.65 1.46 6.04
C LYS A 49 -1.26 1.39 6.64
N GLU A 50 -1.07 0.61 7.71
CA GLU A 50 0.23 0.44 8.35
C GLU A 50 1.25 -0.16 7.37
N GLU A 51 0.87 -1.20 6.64
CA GLU A 51 1.71 -1.80 5.59
C GLU A 51 2.04 -0.80 4.46
N VAL A 52 1.04 -0.02 4.03
CA VAL A 52 1.22 1.04 3.05
C VAL A 52 2.23 2.09 3.53
N VAL A 53 2.16 2.52 4.78
CA VAL A 53 3.06 3.55 5.32
C VAL A 53 4.51 3.07 5.26
N ILE A 54 4.77 1.80 5.56
CA ILE A 54 6.11 1.21 5.45
C ILE A 54 6.59 1.24 4.00
N ALA A 55 5.80 0.71 3.07
CA ALA A 55 6.14 0.67 1.65
C ALA A 55 6.35 2.07 1.05
N HIS A 56 5.50 3.03 1.43
CA HIS A 56 5.57 4.40 0.93
C HIS A 56 6.75 5.18 1.49
N GLY A 57 7.20 4.85 2.72
CA GLY A 57 8.46 5.35 3.26
C GLY A 57 9.65 4.96 2.38
N LEU A 58 9.74 3.68 1.98
CA LEU A 58 10.79 3.17 1.08
C LEU A 58 10.77 3.85 -0.31
N GLN A 59 9.57 4.03 -0.87
CA GLN A 59 9.39 4.76 -2.13
C GLN A 59 9.85 6.22 -2.00
N THR A 60 9.44 6.90 -0.92
CA THR A 60 9.75 8.32 -0.68
C THR A 60 11.25 8.54 -0.49
N GLU A 61 11.93 7.66 0.25
CA GLU A 61 13.38 7.73 0.43
C GLU A 61 14.11 7.68 -0.92
N THR A 62 13.65 6.82 -1.83
CA THR A 62 14.25 6.66 -3.16
C THR A 62 14.02 7.90 -4.03
N LEU A 63 12.82 8.47 -4.01
CA LEU A 63 12.52 9.73 -4.70
C LEU A 63 13.33 10.90 -4.15
N GLN A 64 13.57 10.94 -2.83
CA GLN A 64 14.41 11.96 -2.20
C GLN A 64 15.87 11.85 -2.63
N LYS A 65 16.42 10.62 -2.73
CA LYS A 65 17.76 10.38 -3.27
C LYS A 65 17.88 10.90 -4.69
N GLU A 66 16.92 10.56 -5.55
CA GLU A 66 16.88 11.04 -6.94
C GLU A 66 16.82 12.57 -7.01
N ALA A 67 15.94 13.20 -6.22
CA ALA A 67 15.81 14.65 -6.16
C ALA A 67 17.06 15.36 -5.62
N SER A 68 17.88 14.67 -4.81
CA SER A 68 19.15 15.19 -4.29
C SER A 68 20.30 15.12 -5.31
N GLY A 69 20.06 14.54 -6.49
CA GLY A 69 21.04 14.41 -7.58
C GLY A 69 21.71 13.05 -7.67
N GLU A 70 21.29 12.06 -6.87
CA GLU A 70 21.74 10.68 -6.99
C GLU A 70 21.03 10.00 -8.16
N GLN A 71 21.77 9.43 -9.11
CA GLN A 71 21.14 8.74 -10.24
C GLN A 71 20.51 7.43 -9.79
N VAL A 72 19.18 7.39 -9.73
CA VAL A 72 18.45 6.13 -9.59
C VAL A 72 18.33 5.48 -10.97
N ARG A 73 18.94 4.30 -11.14
CA ARG A 73 18.87 3.57 -12.41
C ARG A 73 17.44 3.11 -12.70
N TYR A 74 17.02 3.22 -13.95
CA TYR A 74 15.75 2.65 -14.40
C TYR A 74 15.66 1.15 -14.09
N SER A 75 14.56 0.73 -13.47
CA SER A 75 14.25 -0.66 -13.17
C SER A 75 12.76 -0.94 -13.36
N THR A 76 12.44 -1.88 -14.25
CA THR A 76 11.05 -2.33 -14.47
C THR A 76 10.42 -2.90 -13.19
N LEU A 77 11.21 -3.59 -12.36
CA LEU A 77 10.72 -4.14 -11.10
C LEU A 77 10.37 -3.03 -10.10
N PHE A 78 11.19 -1.97 -10.04
CA PHE A 78 10.91 -0.82 -9.17
C PHE A 78 9.67 -0.05 -9.65
N CYS A 79 9.51 0.15 -10.96
CA CYS A 79 8.27 0.73 -11.51
C CYS A 79 7.05 -0.11 -11.12
N HIS A 80 7.11 -1.44 -11.30
CA HIS A 80 6.02 -2.34 -10.92
C HIS A 80 5.69 -2.29 -9.41
N ALA A 81 6.71 -2.19 -8.56
CA ALA A 81 6.55 -2.06 -7.13
C ALA A 81 5.81 -0.76 -6.75
N GLN A 82 6.20 0.35 -7.38
CA GLN A 82 5.53 1.65 -7.20
C GLN A 82 4.07 1.62 -7.66
N ASP A 83 3.80 1.07 -8.86
CA ASP A 83 2.44 0.96 -9.40
C ASP A 83 1.53 0.13 -8.47
N THR A 84 2.06 -1.00 -7.97
CA THR A 84 1.34 -1.89 -7.05
C THR A 84 1.01 -1.18 -5.74
N LEU A 85 1.96 -0.45 -5.17
CA LEU A 85 1.76 0.33 -3.94
C LEU A 85 0.72 1.44 -4.13
N MET A 86 0.86 2.27 -5.16
CA MET A 86 -0.06 3.39 -5.41
C MET A 86 -1.48 2.90 -5.72
N THR A 87 -1.61 1.75 -6.38
CA THR A 87 -2.91 1.09 -6.60
C THR A 87 -3.53 0.65 -5.28
N ALA A 88 -2.76 -0.04 -4.42
CA ALA A 88 -3.24 -0.46 -3.10
C ALA A 88 -3.67 0.72 -2.22
N GLN A 89 -2.91 1.81 -2.23
CA GLN A 89 -3.24 3.07 -1.56
C GLN A 89 -4.58 3.64 -2.04
N SER A 90 -4.78 3.68 -3.35
CA SER A 90 -6.01 4.21 -3.97
C SER A 90 -7.23 3.35 -3.61
N GLU A 91 -7.08 2.02 -3.62
CA GLU A 91 -8.11 1.07 -3.20
C GLU A 91 -8.51 1.30 -1.74
N ILE A 92 -7.53 1.42 -0.83
CA ILE A 92 -7.77 1.66 0.59
C ILE A 92 -8.52 2.97 0.81
N LEU A 93 -8.10 4.07 0.16
CA LEU A 93 -8.80 5.37 0.24
C LEU A 93 -10.28 5.22 -0.11
N ILE A 94 -10.58 4.56 -1.24
CA ILE A 94 -11.96 4.34 -1.67
C ILE A 94 -12.72 3.50 -0.64
N GLY A 95 -12.11 2.43 -0.11
CA GLY A 95 -12.74 1.58 0.87
C GLY A 95 -13.06 2.27 2.20
N GLU A 96 -12.26 3.25 2.64
CA GLU A 96 -12.61 4.08 3.81
C GLU A 96 -13.91 4.85 3.61
N HIS A 97 -14.11 5.39 2.40
CA HIS A 97 -15.35 6.06 2.05
C HIS A 97 -16.50 5.06 1.94
N LEU A 98 -16.27 3.84 1.43
CA LEU A 98 -17.28 2.79 1.40
C LEU A 98 -17.77 2.42 2.80
N VAL A 99 -16.87 2.25 3.78
CA VAL A 99 -17.29 1.95 5.17
C VAL A 99 -18.21 3.04 5.70
N LYS A 100 -17.83 4.32 5.57
CA LYS A 100 -18.66 5.46 6.03
C LYS A 100 -20.03 5.50 5.35
N LEU A 101 -20.07 5.26 4.04
CA LEU A 101 -21.32 5.24 3.28
C LEU A 101 -22.23 4.10 3.76
N PHE A 102 -21.69 2.89 3.92
CA PHE A 102 -22.47 1.74 4.39
C PHE A 102 -22.98 1.94 5.82
N GLU A 103 -22.17 2.48 6.74
CA GLU A 103 -22.62 2.82 8.10
C GLU A 103 -23.81 3.79 8.06
N SER A 104 -23.69 4.88 7.29
CA SER A 104 -24.76 5.89 7.16
C SER A 104 -26.06 5.34 6.56
N LEU A 105 -25.98 4.31 5.72
CA LEU A 105 -27.15 3.64 5.12
C LEU A 105 -27.82 2.64 6.08
N THR A 106 -27.08 2.16 7.08
CA THR A 106 -27.60 1.23 8.09
C THR A 106 -28.14 1.91 9.35
N GLU A 107 -27.72 3.14 9.63
CA GLU A 107 -28.34 4.00 10.64
C GLU A 107 -29.71 4.47 10.10
N LYS A 108 -30.79 3.91 10.67
CA LYS A 108 -32.18 4.35 10.45
C LYS A 108 -32.69 5.10 11.67
#